data_AF-A0A843BER2-F1
#
_entry.id   AF-A0A843BER2-F1
#
_cell.length_a   1.000
_cell.length_b   1.000
_cell.length_c   1.000
_cell.angle_alpha   90.00
_cell.angle_beta   90.00
_cell.angle_gamma   90.00
#
_symmetry.space_group_name_H-M   'P 1'
#
loop_
_entity.id
_entity.type
_entity.pdbx_description
1 polymer ?
#
loop_
_entity_poly.entity_id
_entity_poly.type
_entity_poly.pdbx_seq_one_letter_code
_entity_poly.pdbx_strand_id
1 'polypeptide(L)' 'MVALVIALPVAIFAVLMLIGKFMDDPQAEQRWVESETIKICWKQIAKPEAERKTQEFQSQEDCDRLELAFKQKYNENP' A
#
# COMPACT_ATOMS: atom_id res chain seq x y z
N MET A 1 17.38 -30.23 29.62
CA MET A 1 16.16 -30.50 28.82
C MET A 1 15.32 -29.25 28.57
N VAL A 2 15.03 -28.40 29.57
CA VAL A 2 14.19 -27.19 29.41
C VAL A 2 14.72 -26.18 28.37
N ALA A 3 16.04 -25.97 28.30
CA ALA A 3 16.65 -25.03 27.35
C ALA A 3 16.39 -25.39 25.88
N LEU A 4 16.33 -26.68 25.54
CA LEU A 4 16.10 -27.16 24.18
C LEU A 4 14.63 -27.01 23.77
N VAL A 5 13.71 -27.16 24.72
CA VAL A 5 12.26 -27.00 24.51
C VAL A 5 11.88 -25.54 24.25
N ILE A 6 12.61 -24.59 24.83
CA ILE A 6 12.38 -23.14 24.63
C ILE A 6 13.17 -22.62 23.41
N ALA A 7 14.37 -23.14 23.16
CA ALA A 7 15.18 -22.71 22.02
C ALA A 7 14.55 -23.06 20.66
N LEU A 8 13.85 -24.19 20.57
CA LEU A 8 13.23 -24.65 19.33
C LEU A 8 12.15 -23.70 18.79
N PRO A 9 11.10 -23.30 19.56
CA PRO A 9 10.11 -22.35 19.07
C PRO A 9 10.73 -20.98 18.77
N VAL A 10 11.68 -20.51 19.58
CA VAL A 10 12.35 -19.22 19.34
C VAL A 10 13.12 -19.23 18.02
N ALA A 11 13.83 -20.31 17.71
CA ALA A 11 14.52 -20.48 16.43
C ALA A 11 13.54 -20.51 15.24
N ILE A 12 12.40 -21.19 15.39
CA ILE A 12 11.36 -21.24 14.36
C ILE A 12 10.79 -19.83 14.12
N PHE A 13 10.46 -19.08 15.17
CA PHE A 13 9.97 -17.71 15.04
C PHE A 13 10.98 -16.78 14.37
N ALA A 14 12.26 -16.90 14.70
CA ALA A 14 13.33 -16.13 14.07
C ALA A 14 13.42 -16.43 12.56
N VAL A 15 13.32 -17.70 12.17
CA VAL A 15 13.31 -18.11 10.76
C VAL A 15 12.07 -17.56 10.04
N LEU A 16 10.89 -17.65 10.66
CA LEU A 16 9.65 -17.11 10.08
C LEU A 16 9.70 -15.59 9.89
N MET A 17 10.25 -14.84 10.85
CA MET A 17 10.46 -13.39 10.66
C MET A 17 11.42 -13.10 9.52
N LEU A 18 12.48 -13.89 9.36
CA LEU A 18 13.49 -13.69 8.33
C LEU A 18 12.92 -13.98 6.92
N ILE A 19 12.08 -15.02 6.80
CA ILE A 19 11.30 -15.28 5.59
C ILE A 19 10.32 -14.13 5.32
N GLY A 20 9.63 -13.64 6.35
CA GLY A 20 8.73 -12.50 6.24
C GLY A 20 9.43 -11.26 5.70
N LYS A 21 10.61 -10.91 6.22
CA LYS A 21 11.41 -9.79 5.71
C LYS A 21 11.90 -9.98 4.27
N PHE A 22 12.03 -11.22 3.81
CA PHE A 22 12.41 -11.52 2.43
C PHE A 22 11.23 -11.46 1.46
N MET A 23 10.00 -11.71 1.97
CA MET A 23 8.76 -11.58 1.21
C MET A 23 8.14 -10.18 1.25
N ASP A 24 8.61 -9.33 2.16
CA ASP A 24 8.27 -7.91 2.25
C ASP A 24 8.85 -7.23 1.00
N ASP A 25 8.07 -7.21 -0.08
CA ASP A 25 8.41 -6.50 -1.30
C ASP A 25 7.97 -5.04 -1.13
N PRO A 26 8.88 -4.11 -0.80
CA PRO A 26 8.54 -2.72 -0.56
C PRO A 26 7.96 -2.06 -1.81
N GLN A 27 8.24 -2.61 -3.01
CA GLN A 27 7.66 -2.10 -4.24
C GLN A 27 6.19 -2.50 -4.38
N ALA A 28 5.81 -3.69 -3.92
CA ALA A 28 4.42 -4.13 -3.91
C ALA A 28 3.57 -3.32 -2.93
N GLU A 29 4.10 -3.02 -1.73
CA GLU A 29 3.41 -2.16 -0.76
C GLU A 29 3.24 -0.74 -1.31
N GLN A 30 4.30 -0.13 -1.85
CA GLN A 30 4.19 1.21 -2.44
C GLN A 30 3.22 1.25 -3.62
N ARG A 31 3.25 0.24 -4.49
CA ARG A 31 2.31 0.12 -5.60
C ARG A 31 0.87 0.01 -5.10
N TRP A 32 0.64 -0.75 -4.03
CA TRP A 32 -0.69 -0.86 -3.43
C TRP A 32 -1.16 0.49 -2.89
N VAL A 33 -0.32 1.20 -2.13
CA VAL A 33 -0.62 2.55 -1.60
C VAL A 33 -0.92 3.56 -2.72
N GLU A 34 -0.12 3.58 -3.79
CA GLU A 34 -0.34 4.48 -4.93
C GLU A 34 -1.65 4.15 -5.66
N SER A 35 -2.00 2.86 -5.81
CA SER A 35 -3.29 2.45 -6.39
C SER A 35 -4.50 2.82 -5.52
N GLU A 36 -4.37 2.70 -4.20
CA GLU A 36 -5.42 3.10 -3.26
C GLU A 36 -5.62 4.62 -3.24
N THR A 37 -4.52 5.38 -3.33
CA THR A 37 -4.57 6.84 -3.38
C THR A 37 -5.37 7.33 -4.58
N ILE A 38 -5.20 6.72 -5.75
CA ILE A 38 -5.98 7.03 -6.96
C ILE A 38 -7.47 6.72 -6.73
N LYS A 39 -7.80 5.56 -6.15
CA LYS A 39 -9.19 5.19 -5.83
C LYS A 39 -9.84 6.16 -4.85
N ILE A 40 -9.10 6.61 -3.84
CA ILE A 40 -9.55 7.60 -2.86
C ILE A 40 -9.79 8.94 -3.56
N CYS A 41 -8.88 9.37 -4.45
CA CYS A 41 -9.02 10.59 -5.24
C CYS A 41 -10.35 10.59 -6.02
N TRP A 42 -10.61 9.55 -6.81
CA TRP A 42 -11.87 9.41 -7.54
C TRP A 42 -13.10 9.37 -6.63
N LYS A 43 -13.00 8.69 -5.47
CA LYS A 43 -14.08 8.62 -4.48
C LYS A 43 -14.35 9.97 -3.83
N GLN A 44 -13.34 10.80 -3.60
CA GLN A 44 -13.51 12.15 -3.04
C GLN A 44 -14.08 13.14 -4.06
N ILE A 45 -13.71 13.01 -5.34
CA ILE A 45 -14.24 13.86 -6.41
C ILE A 45 -15.69 13.50 -6.74
N ALA A 46 -16.02 12.21 -6.75
CA ALA A 46 -17.39 11.74 -6.97
C ALA A 46 -18.35 12.12 -5.82
N LYS A 47 -17.83 12.47 -4.64
CA LYS A 47 -18.66 12.96 -3.54
C LYS A 47 -19.11 14.40 -3.77
N PRO A 48 -20.36 14.74 -3.42
CA PRO A 48 -20.87 16.11 -3.52
C PRO A 48 -20.05 17.06 -2.63
N GLU A 49 -19.80 18.29 -3.11
CA GLU A 49 -18.97 19.30 -2.44
C GLU A 49 -19.32 19.52 -0.96
N ALA A 50 -20.59 19.35 -0.59
CA ALA A 50 -21.07 19.51 0.79
C ALA A 50 -20.48 18.50 1.81
N GLU A 51 -19.95 17.36 1.35
CA GLU A 51 -19.30 16.36 2.21
C GLU A 51 -17.77 16.33 2.06
N ARG A 52 -17.19 17.16 1.18
CA ARG A 52 -15.74 17.19 0.91
C ARG A 52 -15.04 17.94 2.06
N LYS A 53 -14.90 17.28 3.21
CA LYS A 53 -14.38 17.85 4.47
C LYS A 53 -12.91 18.27 4.44
N THR A 54 -12.14 17.84 3.44
CA THR A 54 -10.74 18.24 3.23
C THR A 54 -10.45 18.27 1.73
N GLN A 55 -10.09 19.44 1.19
CA GLN A 55 -9.76 19.62 -0.23
C GLN A 55 -8.33 19.11 -0.54
N GLU A 56 -8.05 17.83 -0.29
CA GLU A 56 -6.77 17.24 -0.70
C GLU A 56 -6.69 17.05 -2.22
N PHE A 57 -7.85 16.86 -2.88
CA PHE A 57 -7.97 16.76 -4.34
C PHE A 57 -9.08 17.70 -4.81
N GLN A 58 -8.74 18.66 -5.68
CA GLN A 58 -9.66 19.74 -6.07
C GLN A 58 -10.29 19.50 -7.44
N SER A 59 -9.58 18.83 -8.35
CA SER A 59 -10.03 18.62 -9.73
C SER A 59 -9.81 17.18 -10.21
N GLN A 60 -10.61 16.75 -11.20
CA GLN A 60 -10.42 15.45 -11.86
C GLN A 60 -9.01 15.30 -12.46
N GLU A 61 -8.40 16.42 -12.88
CA GLU A 61 -7.04 16.44 -13.40
C GLU A 61 -6.00 15.97 -12.39
N ASP A 62 -6.23 16.15 -11.08
CA ASP A 62 -5.33 15.66 -10.03
C ASP A 62 -5.35 14.11 -10.00
N CYS A 63 -6.53 13.50 -10.13
CA CYS A 63 -6.66 12.05 -10.19
C CYS A 63 -6.10 11.47 -11.50
N ASP A 64 -6.38 12.13 -12.63
CA ASP A 64 -5.84 11.72 -13.94
C ASP A 64 -4.31 11.78 -13.96
N ARG A 65 -3.72 12.81 -13.33
CA ARG A 65 -2.26 12.91 -13.20
C ARG A 65 -1.67 11.79 -12.35
N LEU A 66 -2.31 11.42 -11.24
CA LEU A 66 -1.89 10.30 -10.40
C LEU A 66 -2.00 8.97 -11.15
N GLU A 67 -3.07 8.76 -11.93
CA GLU A 67 -3.26 7.57 -12.75
C GLU A 67 -2.21 7.47 -13.87
N LEU A 68 -1.89 8.58 -14.53
CA LEU A 68 -0.80 8.63 -15.53
C LEU A 68 0.56 8.34 -14.90
N ALA A 69 0.85 8.91 -13.73
CA ALA A 69 2.10 8.65 -13.02
C ALA A 69 2.22 7.16 -12.62
N PHE A 70 1.13 6.55 -12.16
CA PHE A 70 1.09 5.12 -11.83
C PHE A 70 1.29 4.24 -13.07
N LYS A 71 0.61 4.55 -14.17
CA LYS A 71 0.78 3.86 -15.46
C LYS A 71 2.21 3.97 -15.98
N GLN A 72 2.84 5.14 -15.89
CA GLN A 72 4.23 5.31 -16.33
C GLN A 72 5.22 4.53 -15.45
N LYS A 73 4.94 4.42 -14.15
CA LYS A 73 5.84 3.80 -13.17
C LYS A 73 5.74 2.28 -13.14
N TYR A 74 4.54 1.71 -13.30
CA TYR A 74 4.31 0.26 -13.22
C TYR A 74 3.85 -0.39 -14.53
N ASN A 75 3.55 0.41 -15.56
CA ASN A 75 3.02 -0.07 -16.84
C ASN A 75 1.71 -0.88 -16.70
N GLU A 76 0.93 -0.57 -15.66
CA GLU A 76 -0.30 -1.28 -15.27
C GLU A 76 -1.40 -0.28 -14.89
N ASN A 77 -2.65 -0.75 -14.89
CA ASN A 77 -3.81 0.06 -14.49
C ASN A 77 -4.07 -0.08 -12.97
N PRO A 78 -4.36 1.03 -12.25
CA PRO A 78 -4.58 1.01 -10.80
C PRO A 78 -5.90 0.35 -10.36
#